data_AF-A0A8T0U6E0-F1
#
_entry.id   AF-A0A8T0U6E0-F1
#
_cell.length_a   1.000
_cell.length_b   1.000
_cell.length_c   1.000
_cell.angle_alpha   90.00
_cell.angle_beta   90.00
_cell.angle_gamma   90.00
#
_symmetry.space_group_name_H-M   'P 1'
#
loop_
_entity.id
_entity.type
_entity.pdbx_description
1 polymer ?
#
loop_
_entity_poly.entity_id
_entity_poly.type
_entity_poly.pdbx_seq_one_letter_code
_entity_poly.pdbx_strand_id
1 'polypeptide(L)'
;MKTVGFKQVMKRTAKSWRTHKSNLVCNYIAKGLEPFELHPYIEQKDWAEFVKLKQSEAAQEESTKGKVLREKNMHNHHMGSSGYEGKLAKWEEEDRKLDALGIPNPWDEYPDGRPRYWLRARSTLEISEGTARIRWNQESTKRVAEQIIEKQHHAESSGISWVREQDVLTSCLGPEQPGQVHGVSSYKGWKHAWP
;
A
#
# COMPACT_ATOMS: atom_id res chain seq x y z
N MET A 1 -5.89 14.15 -31.70
CA MET A 1 -5.58 14.01 -30.26
C MET A 1 -4.08 13.72 -30.13
N LYS A 2 -3.32 14.43 -29.28
CA LYS A 2 -1.88 14.15 -29.10
C LYS A 2 -1.70 12.67 -28.68
N THR A 3 -0.69 11.97 -29.21
CA THR A 3 -0.45 10.52 -29.00
C THR A 3 -0.43 10.12 -27.53
N VAL A 4 0.11 10.99 -26.66
CA VAL A 4 0.12 10.82 -25.19
C VAL A 4 -1.31 10.80 -24.61
N GLY A 5 -2.19 11.69 -25.08
CA GLY A 5 -3.58 11.73 -24.65
C GLY A 5 -4.35 10.47 -25.02
N PHE A 6 -4.13 9.94 -26.23
CA PHE A 6 -4.78 8.71 -26.68
C PHE A 6 -4.36 7.50 -25.85
N LYS A 7 -3.05 7.35 -25.60
CA LYS A 7 -2.51 6.31 -24.72
C LYS A 7 -3.13 6.36 -23.32
N GLN A 8 -3.33 7.57 -22.78
CA GLN A 8 -3.91 7.73 -21.45
C GLN A 8 -5.41 7.37 -21.42
N VAL A 9 -6.16 7.75 -22.45
CA VAL A 9 -7.58 7.37 -22.58
C VAL A 9 -7.71 5.85 -22.65
N MET A 10 -6.94 5.17 -23.50
CA MET A 10 -6.99 3.71 -23.62
C MET A 10 -6.67 3.00 -22.31
N LYS A 11 -5.65 3.46 -21.56
CA LYS A 11 -5.33 2.94 -20.23
C LYS A 11 -6.50 3.10 -19.26
N ARG A 12 -7.17 4.25 -19.28
CA ARG A 12 -8.31 4.52 -18.39
C ARG A 12 -9.51 3.65 -18.76
N THR A 13 -9.83 3.52 -20.04
CA THR A 13 -10.92 2.65 -20.52
C THR A 13 -10.70 1.20 -20.11
N ALA A 14 -9.49 0.66 -20.33
CA ALA A 14 -9.15 -0.71 -19.94
C ALA A 14 -9.26 -0.92 -18.41
N LYS A 15 -8.81 0.06 -17.62
CA LYS A 15 -8.95 0.03 -16.15
C LYS A 15 -10.42 0.06 -15.73
N SER A 16 -11.21 1.00 -16.25
CA SER A 16 -12.63 1.12 -15.94
C SER A 16 -13.39 -0.16 -16.29
N TRP A 17 -13.08 -0.79 -17.43
CA TRP A 17 -13.70 -2.05 -17.83
C TRP A 17 -13.36 -3.20 -16.88
N ARG A 18 -12.09 -3.31 -16.46
CA ARG A 18 -11.68 -4.30 -15.46
C ARG A 18 -12.40 -4.08 -14.12
N THR A 19 -12.46 -2.84 -13.65
CA THR A 19 -13.16 -2.48 -12.40
C THR A 19 -14.65 -2.78 -12.51
N HIS A 20 -15.28 -2.47 -13.63
CA HIS A 20 -16.69 -2.77 -13.85
C HIS A 20 -16.98 -4.27 -13.75
N LYS A 21 -16.20 -5.11 -14.44
CA LYS A 21 -16.32 -6.58 -14.34
C LYS A 21 -16.07 -7.10 -12.92
N SER A 22 -15.13 -6.51 -12.18
CA SER A 22 -14.90 -6.87 -10.78
C SER A 22 -16.10 -6.52 -9.90
N ASN A 23 -16.70 -5.35 -10.11
CA ASN A 23 -17.90 -4.93 -9.37
C ASN A 23 -19.09 -5.84 -9.68
N LEU A 24 -19.25 -6.27 -10.94
CA LEU A 24 -20.28 -7.25 -11.31
C LEU A 24 -20.14 -8.57 -10.54
N VAL A 25 -18.90 -9.07 -10.42
CA VAL A 25 -18.62 -10.29 -9.65
C VAL A 25 -18.93 -10.09 -8.16
N CYS A 26 -18.37 -9.04 -7.55
CA CYS A 26 -18.46 -8.83 -6.10
C CYS A 26 -19.87 -8.45 -5.63
N ASN A 27 -20.58 -7.63 -6.39
CA ASN A 27 -21.86 -7.06 -5.94
C ASN A 27 -23.06 -7.89 -6.37
N TYR A 28 -22.95 -8.68 -7.44
CA TYR A 28 -24.08 -9.43 -7.99
C TYR A 28 -23.84 -10.93 -7.94
N ILE A 29 -22.84 -11.46 -8.66
CA ILE A 29 -22.59 -12.92 -8.72
C ILE A 29 -22.36 -13.49 -7.33
N ALA A 30 -21.47 -12.89 -6.54
CA ALA A 30 -21.14 -13.37 -5.20
C ALA A 30 -22.32 -13.30 -4.21
N LYS A 31 -23.33 -12.47 -4.51
CA LYS A 31 -24.53 -12.29 -3.68
C LYS A 31 -25.76 -13.01 -4.25
N GLY A 32 -25.63 -13.69 -5.40
CA GLY A 32 -26.76 -14.31 -6.10
C GLY A 32 -27.80 -13.30 -6.63
N LEU A 33 -27.37 -12.06 -6.94
CA LEU A 33 -28.25 -11.01 -7.46
C LEU A 33 -28.07 -10.81 -8.96
N GLU A 34 -29.06 -10.18 -9.59
CA GLU A 34 -29.03 -9.80 -10.99
C GLU A 34 -28.69 -8.30 -11.17
N PRO A 35 -27.93 -7.92 -12.21
CA PRO A 35 -27.45 -6.55 -12.38
C PRO A 35 -28.38 -5.65 -13.19
N PHE A 36 -29.46 -6.17 -13.78
CA PHE A 36 -30.17 -5.52 -14.89
C PHE A 36 -30.85 -4.19 -14.52
N GLU A 37 -31.28 -4.01 -13.28
CA GLU A 37 -31.88 -2.73 -12.84
C GLU A 37 -30.88 -1.57 -12.92
N LEU A 38 -29.63 -1.80 -12.51
CA LEU A 38 -28.56 -0.79 -12.50
C LEU A 38 -27.69 -0.83 -13.77
N HIS A 39 -27.73 -1.95 -14.49
CA HIS A 39 -26.95 -2.19 -15.71
C HIS A 39 -27.85 -2.72 -16.84
N PRO A 40 -28.81 -1.92 -17.33
CA PRO A 40 -29.79 -2.35 -18.34
C PRO A 40 -29.19 -2.64 -19.71
N TYR A 41 -27.95 -2.21 -19.95
CA TYR A 41 -27.21 -2.46 -21.19
C TYR A 41 -26.60 -3.88 -21.27
N ILE A 42 -26.68 -4.67 -20.20
CA ILE A 42 -26.16 -6.04 -20.18
C ILE A 42 -27.26 -6.98 -20.65
N GLU A 43 -27.03 -7.67 -21.77
CA GLU A 43 -27.95 -8.68 -22.26
C GLU A 43 -27.97 -9.91 -21.33
N GLN A 44 -29.14 -10.54 -21.17
CA GLN A 44 -29.27 -11.74 -20.31
C GLN A 44 -28.36 -12.89 -20.78
N LYS A 45 -28.18 -13.03 -22.09
CA LYS A 45 -27.29 -14.04 -22.68
C LYS A 45 -25.83 -13.80 -22.27
N ASP A 46 -25.35 -12.57 -22.41
CA ASP A 46 -24.00 -12.17 -22.02
C ASP A 46 -23.78 -12.32 -20.52
N TRP A 47 -24.80 -12.00 -19.72
CA TRP A 47 -24.75 -12.21 -18.27
C TRP A 47 -24.58 -13.70 -17.92
N ALA A 48 -25.38 -14.58 -18.50
CA ALA A 48 -25.30 -16.02 -18.25
C ALA A 48 -23.93 -16.60 -18.65
N GLU A 49 -23.39 -16.19 -19.81
CA GLU A 49 -22.06 -16.59 -20.25
C GLU A 49 -20.97 -16.06 -19.30
N PHE A 50 -21.09 -14.82 -18.84
CA PHE A 50 -20.16 -14.22 -17.88
C PHE A 50 -20.20 -14.92 -16.51
N VAL A 51 -21.38 -15.26 -16.00
CA VAL A 51 -21.54 -16.02 -14.75
C VAL A 51 -20.86 -17.38 -14.87
N LYS A 52 -21.13 -18.12 -15.96
CA LYS A 52 -20.49 -19.41 -16.24
C LYS A 52 -18.97 -19.29 -16.30
N LEU A 53 -18.44 -18.28 -16.97
CA LEU A 53 -17.00 -18.04 -17.06
C LEU A 53 -16.40 -17.79 -15.66
N LYS A 54 -17.05 -16.99 -14.82
CA LYS A 54 -16.54 -16.64 -13.48
C LYS A 54 -16.71 -17.74 -12.44
N GLN A 55 -17.66 -18.65 -12.65
CA GLN A 55 -17.86 -19.83 -11.82
C GLN A 55 -17.08 -21.06 -12.29
N SER A 56 -16.37 -20.97 -13.43
CA SER A 56 -15.47 -22.04 -13.87
C SER A 56 -14.41 -22.35 -12.81
N GLU A 57 -14.01 -23.62 -12.74
CA GLU A 57 -13.02 -24.12 -11.77
C GLU A 57 -11.72 -23.32 -11.85
N ALA A 58 -11.17 -23.14 -13.06
CA ALA A 58 -9.95 -22.36 -13.27
C ALA A 58 -10.06 -20.90 -12.76
N ALA A 59 -11.21 -20.25 -12.94
CA ALA A 59 -11.40 -18.88 -12.45
C ALA A 59 -11.51 -18.83 -10.91
N GLN A 60 -12.10 -19.86 -10.30
CA GLN A 60 -12.16 -19.98 -8.84
C GLN A 60 -10.79 -20.28 -8.24
N GLU A 61 -10.00 -21.17 -8.86
CA GLU A 61 -8.63 -21.46 -8.45
C GLU A 61 -7.72 -20.22 -8.52
N GLU A 62 -7.82 -19.43 -9.60
CA GLU A 62 -7.05 -18.18 -9.71
C GLU A 62 -7.46 -17.18 -8.62
N SER A 63 -8.76 -17.09 -8.34
CA SER A 63 -9.31 -16.23 -7.27
C SER A 63 -8.83 -16.67 -5.88
N THR A 64 -8.87 -17.97 -5.57
CA THR A 64 -8.40 -18.50 -4.27
C THR A 64 -6.89 -18.31 -4.12
N LYS A 65 -6.10 -18.58 -5.17
CA LYS A 65 -4.67 -18.30 -5.18
C LYS A 65 -4.37 -16.82 -4.88
N GLY A 66 -5.12 -15.91 -5.49
CA GLY A 66 -5.03 -14.47 -5.22
C GLY A 66 -5.33 -14.11 -3.77
N LYS A 67 -6.38 -14.70 -3.17
CA LYS A 67 -6.74 -14.49 -1.76
C LYS A 67 -5.64 -14.96 -0.82
N VAL A 68 -5.13 -16.18 -1.01
CA VAL A 68 -4.04 -16.73 -0.21
C VAL A 68 -2.78 -15.85 -0.28
N LEU A 69 -2.43 -15.35 -1.47
CA LEU A 69 -1.32 -14.41 -1.62
C LEU A 69 -1.58 -13.07 -0.92
N ARG A 70 -2.81 -12.57 -0.94
CA ARG A 70 -3.19 -11.34 -0.24
C ARG A 70 -3.13 -11.50 1.27
N GLU A 71 -3.58 -12.62 1.81
CA GLU A 71 -3.56 -12.94 3.25
C GLU A 71 -2.14 -13.01 3.81
N LYS A 72 -1.17 -13.45 3.00
CA LYS A 72 0.26 -13.42 3.37
C LYS A 72 0.80 -12.00 3.56
N ASN A 73 0.11 -10.96 3.07
CA ASN A 73 0.52 -9.57 3.28
C ASN A 73 0.12 -9.10 4.70
N MET A 74 1.02 -9.32 5.65
CA MET A 74 0.81 -8.99 7.07
C MET A 74 0.75 -7.50 7.38
N HIS A 75 1.27 -6.64 6.49
CA HIS A 75 1.49 -5.22 6.71
C HIS A 75 0.81 -4.37 5.65
N ASN A 76 -0.52 -4.25 5.75
CA ASN A 76 -1.34 -3.48 4.83
C ASN A 76 -0.98 -2.00 4.85
N HIS A 77 -0.60 -1.47 3.68
CA HIS A 77 -0.27 -0.05 3.52
C HIS A 77 -1.50 0.76 3.08
N HIS A 78 -1.53 2.03 3.48
CA HIS A 78 -2.56 3.02 3.15
C HIS A 78 -1.98 4.08 2.21
N MET A 79 -1.39 3.59 1.12
CA MET A 79 -0.89 4.45 0.05
C MET A 79 -1.89 4.47 -1.10
N GLY A 80 -2.14 5.65 -1.66
CA GLY A 80 -2.89 5.79 -2.89
C GLY A 80 -2.03 5.43 -4.11
N SER A 81 -2.58 5.66 -5.31
CA SER A 81 -1.88 5.43 -6.58
C SER A 81 -0.60 6.25 -6.74
N SER A 82 -0.46 7.35 -6.01
CA SER A 82 0.73 8.21 -6.04
C SER A 82 1.92 7.63 -5.24
N GLY A 83 1.74 6.52 -4.53
CA GLY A 83 2.80 5.86 -3.76
C GLY A 83 3.39 6.76 -2.67
N TYR A 84 4.68 6.53 -2.35
CA TYR A 84 5.42 7.33 -1.38
C TYR A 84 5.67 8.75 -1.88
N GLU A 85 6.00 8.93 -3.16
CA GLU A 85 6.29 10.25 -3.75
C GLU A 85 5.14 11.24 -3.52
N GLY A 86 3.90 10.83 -3.78
CA GLY A 86 2.74 11.67 -3.50
C GLY A 86 2.33 11.77 -2.03
N LYS A 87 2.90 10.94 -1.15
CA LYS A 87 2.65 10.97 0.31
C LYS A 87 3.66 11.85 1.04
N LEU A 88 4.90 11.96 0.56
CA LEU A 88 5.95 12.79 1.17
C LEU A 88 5.46 14.23 1.37
N ALA A 89 4.93 14.87 0.33
CA ALA A 89 4.42 16.25 0.44
C ALA A 89 3.31 16.40 1.50
N LYS A 90 2.49 15.36 1.71
CA LYS A 90 1.44 15.37 2.74
C LYS A 90 2.03 15.23 4.14
N TRP A 91 3.00 14.34 4.30
CA TRP A 91 3.71 14.12 5.56
C TRP A 91 4.53 15.34 5.98
N GLU A 92 5.18 16.01 5.04
CA GLU A 92 5.86 17.29 5.30
C GLU A 92 4.88 18.39 5.74
N GLU A 93 3.66 18.41 5.19
CA GLU A 93 2.62 19.35 5.62
C GLU A 93 2.08 19.01 7.01
N GLU A 94 1.93 17.71 7.34
CA GLU A 94 1.59 17.24 8.68
C GLU A 94 2.66 17.67 9.70
N ASP A 95 3.94 17.50 9.36
CA ASP A 95 5.06 17.87 10.22
C ASP A 95 5.09 19.39 10.47
N ARG A 96 4.96 20.21 9.41
CA ARG A 96 4.84 21.67 9.55
C ARG A 96 3.66 22.10 10.43
N LYS A 97 2.55 21.35 10.41
CA LYS A 97 1.39 21.64 11.26
C LYS A 97 1.67 21.33 12.72
N LEU A 98 2.38 20.24 13.03
CA LEU A 98 2.81 19.93 14.39
C LEU A 98 3.76 21.00 14.92
N ASP A 99 4.74 21.40 14.11
CA ASP A 99 5.69 22.46 14.45
C ASP A 99 4.99 23.80 14.74
N ALA A 100 4.03 24.19 13.88
CA ALA A 100 3.25 25.41 14.07
C ALA A 100 2.38 25.39 15.33
N LEU A 101 1.96 24.20 15.79
CA LEU A 101 1.20 24.01 17.03
C LEU A 101 2.11 23.82 18.25
N GLY A 102 3.44 23.75 18.07
CA GLY A 102 4.40 23.46 19.14
C GLY A 102 4.28 22.04 19.71
N ILE A 103 3.68 21.11 18.96
CA ILE A 103 3.47 19.73 19.39
C ILE A 103 4.69 18.90 18.94
N PRO A 104 5.37 18.16 19.84
CA PRO A 104 6.46 17.28 19.46
C PRO A 104 6.02 16.25 18.41
N ASN A 105 6.86 16.03 17.39
CA ASN A 105 6.55 15.09 16.33
C ASN A 105 6.89 13.65 16.76
N PRO A 106 5.91 12.74 16.88
CA PRO A 106 6.19 11.36 17.29
C PRO A 106 7.03 10.59 16.27
N TRP A 107 7.17 11.10 15.04
CA TRP A 107 8.01 10.47 14.02
C TRP A 107 9.51 10.70 14.22
N ASP A 108 9.91 11.67 15.05
CA ASP A 108 11.30 11.99 15.31
C ASP A 108 12.02 10.91 16.14
N GLU A 109 11.26 10.04 16.82
CA GLU A 109 11.78 8.85 17.50
C GLU A 109 12.37 7.82 16.50
N TYR A 110 11.95 7.84 15.24
CA TYR A 110 12.38 6.87 14.24
C TYR A 110 13.47 7.44 13.32
N PRO A 111 14.43 6.60 12.87
CA PRO A 111 15.45 7.00 11.92
C PRO A 111 14.85 7.62 10.65
N ASP A 112 15.49 8.69 10.18
CA ASP A 112 15.10 9.36 8.94
C ASP A 112 15.16 8.43 7.72
N GLY A 113 14.35 8.76 6.72
CA GLY A 113 14.32 8.04 5.45
C GLY A 113 13.38 6.83 5.44
N ARG A 114 13.86 5.72 4.87
CA ARG A 114 13.04 4.53 4.52
C ARG A 114 12.24 3.94 5.70
N PRO A 115 12.82 3.77 6.90
CA PRO A 115 12.09 3.20 8.04
C PRO A 115 10.87 4.04 8.41
N ARG A 116 11.06 5.36 8.57
CA ARG A 116 9.99 6.33 8.84
C ARG A 116 8.92 6.32 7.75
N TYR A 117 9.30 6.35 6.47
CA TYR A 117 8.32 6.31 5.37
C TYR A 117 7.50 5.03 5.37
N TRP A 118 8.14 3.88 5.57
CA TRP A 118 7.46 2.58 5.59
C TRP A 118 6.43 2.49 6.72
N LEU A 119 6.76 3.02 7.90
CA LEU A 119 5.88 3.09 9.07
C LEU A 119 4.73 4.08 8.85
N ARG A 120 5.00 5.28 8.34
CA ARG A 120 3.97 6.29 8.01
C ARG A 120 2.98 5.78 6.96
N ALA A 121 3.43 4.95 6.02
CA ALA A 121 2.54 4.34 5.04
C ALA A 121 1.56 3.32 5.65
N ARG A 122 1.77 2.89 6.91
CA ARG A 122 1.01 1.82 7.57
C ARG A 122 0.38 2.25 8.90
N SER A 123 0.34 3.54 9.15
CA SER A 123 -0.20 4.14 10.36
C SER A 123 -1.01 5.40 10.02
N THR A 124 -1.65 5.96 11.03
CA THR A 124 -2.27 7.30 10.95
C THR A 124 -1.71 8.14 12.09
N LEU A 125 -1.48 9.43 11.82
CA LEU A 125 -1.19 10.40 12.87
C LEU A 125 -2.51 10.90 13.46
N GLU A 126 -2.65 10.80 14.77
CA GLU A 126 -3.78 11.36 15.53
C GLU A 126 -3.29 12.49 16.42
N ILE A 127 -4.01 13.61 16.42
CA ILE A 127 -3.72 14.74 17.28
C ILE A 127 -4.91 14.88 18.23
N SER A 128 -4.69 14.66 19.52
CA SER A 128 -5.71 14.80 20.56
C SER A 128 -5.15 15.56 21.76
N GLU A 129 -5.90 16.54 22.27
CA GLU A 129 -5.56 17.28 23.49
C GLU A 129 -4.14 17.89 23.47
N GLY A 130 -3.69 18.38 22.30
CA GLY A 130 -2.36 18.97 22.14
C GLY A 130 -1.22 17.94 22.11
N THR A 131 -1.52 16.65 22.02
CA THR A 131 -0.53 15.58 21.87
C THR A 131 -0.72 14.85 20.54
N ALA A 132 0.37 14.64 19.81
CA ALA A 132 0.38 13.83 18.59
C ALA A 132 0.78 12.38 18.92
N ARG A 133 0.02 11.42 18.40
CA ARG A 133 0.26 9.98 18.61
C ARG A 133 0.12 9.21 17.30
N ILE A 134 0.91 8.15 17.18
CA ILE A 134 0.85 7.25 16.03
C ILE A 134 -0.16 6.14 16.32
N ARG A 135 -1.23 6.08 15.53
CA ARG A 135 -2.18 4.97 15.52
C ARG A 135 -1.75 3.92 14.52
N TRP A 136 -1.36 2.75 15.02
CA TRP A 136 -1.02 1.60 14.19
C TRP A 136 -2.26 0.87 13.72
N ASN A 137 -2.31 0.53 12.43
CA ASN A 137 -3.45 -0.21 11.88
C ASN A 137 -3.39 -1.71 12.20
N GLN A 138 -2.18 -2.24 12.47
CA GLN A 138 -1.93 -3.65 12.73
C GLN A 138 -0.86 -3.79 13.80
N GLU A 139 -1.07 -4.72 14.73
CA GLU A 139 -0.13 -5.00 15.83
C GLU A 139 1.23 -5.51 15.29
N SER A 140 1.21 -6.25 14.18
CA SER A 140 2.42 -6.69 13.49
C SER A 140 3.29 -5.49 13.06
N THR A 141 2.69 -4.41 12.58
CA THR A 141 3.42 -3.19 12.19
C THR A 141 3.95 -2.44 13.41
N LYS A 142 3.19 -2.40 14.50
CA LYS A 142 3.66 -1.82 15.78
C LYS A 142 4.92 -2.52 16.28
N ARG A 143 4.93 -3.86 16.28
CA ARG A 143 6.11 -4.65 16.66
C ARG A 143 7.34 -4.33 15.79
N VAL A 144 7.16 -4.09 14.50
CA VAL A 144 8.26 -3.67 13.61
C VAL A 144 8.77 -2.29 14.01
N ALA A 145 7.90 -1.36 14.40
CA ALA A 145 8.30 -0.03 14.87
C ALA A 145 9.16 -0.13 16.15
N GLU A 146 8.74 -0.96 17.11
CA GLU A 146 9.48 -1.23 18.35
C GLU A 146 10.86 -1.86 18.05
N GLN A 147 10.90 -2.85 17.15
CA GLN A 147 12.16 -3.48 16.72
C GLN A 147 13.12 -2.52 16.02
N ILE A 148 12.60 -1.54 15.26
CA ILE A 148 13.44 -0.52 14.61
C ILE A 148 14.17 0.31 15.67
N ILE A 149 13.47 0.73 16.72
CA ILE A 149 14.06 1.49 17.83
C ILE A 149 15.12 0.66 18.56
N GLU A 150 14.77 -0.58 18.93
CA GLU A 150 15.67 -1.50 19.63
C GLU A 150 16.95 -1.76 18.83
N LYS A 151 16.82 -2.07 17.53
CA LYS A 151 17.98 -2.34 16.68
C LYS A 151 18.82 -1.11 16.40
N GLN A 152 18.19 0.06 16.27
CA GLN A 152 18.90 1.32 16.12
C GLN A 152 19.77 1.61 17.35
N HIS A 153 19.20 1.50 18.55
CA HIS A 153 19.95 1.65 19.80
C HIS A 153 21.06 0.60 19.94
N HIS A 154 20.78 -0.66 19.60
CA HIS A 154 21.81 -1.70 19.60
C HIS A 154 22.96 -1.35 18.64
N ALA A 155 22.66 -0.88 17.43
CA ALA A 155 23.66 -0.49 16.45
C ALA A 155 24.54 0.67 16.95
N GLU A 156 23.92 1.69 17.54
CA GLU A 156 24.63 2.82 18.16
C GLU A 156 25.53 2.38 19.31
N SER A 157 25.02 1.55 20.21
CA SER A 157 25.79 1.03 21.36
C SER A 157 26.94 0.10 20.95
N SER A 158 26.78 -0.65 19.86
CA SER A 158 27.76 -1.62 19.38
C SER A 158 28.71 -1.06 18.32
N GLY A 159 28.56 0.22 17.94
CA GLY A 159 29.33 0.84 16.85
C GLY A 159 29.05 0.23 15.47
N ILE A 160 27.91 -0.45 15.30
CA ILE A 160 27.52 -1.05 14.02
C ILE A 160 26.93 0.05 13.14
N SER A 161 27.43 0.16 11.91
CA SER A 161 26.84 1.04 10.90
C SER A 161 25.93 0.26 9.95
N TRP A 162 24.76 0.81 9.68
CA TRP A 162 23.85 0.30 8.66
C TRP A 162 24.39 0.63 7.26
N VAL A 163 24.47 -0.36 6.37
CA VAL A 163 25.07 -0.19 5.04
C VAL A 163 24.10 -0.60 3.95
N ARG A 164 23.68 0.40 3.15
CA ARG A 164 22.85 0.21 1.94
C ARG A 164 21.69 -0.77 2.18
N GLU A 165 21.73 -1.93 1.54
CA GLU A 165 20.71 -2.98 1.56
C GLU A 165 20.51 -3.61 2.95
N GLN A 166 21.53 -3.54 3.82
CA GLN A 166 21.49 -3.99 5.21
C GLN A 166 21.19 -2.79 6.12
N ASP A 167 20.04 -2.16 5.92
CA ASP A 167 19.55 -1.12 6.82
C ASP A 167 18.66 -1.69 7.93
N VAL A 168 18.35 -0.85 8.91
CA VAL A 168 17.54 -1.23 10.08
C VAL A 168 16.19 -1.83 9.65
N LEU A 169 15.57 -1.29 8.59
CA LEU A 169 14.28 -1.75 8.09
C LEU A 169 14.38 -3.15 7.48
N THR A 170 15.37 -3.40 6.61
CA THR A 170 15.64 -4.74 6.05
C THR A 170 15.92 -5.74 7.17
N SER A 171 16.64 -5.32 8.22
CA SER A 171 16.92 -6.20 9.34
C SER A 171 15.66 -6.63 10.10
N CYS A 172 14.62 -5.79 10.17
CA CYS A 172 13.35 -6.11 10.86
C CYS A 172 12.39 -6.91 9.97
N LEU A 173 12.34 -6.61 8.67
CA LEU A 173 11.36 -7.21 7.74
C LEU A 173 11.90 -8.41 6.95
N GLY A 174 13.21 -8.60 6.96
CA GLY A 174 13.91 -9.54 6.09
C GLY A 174 14.33 -8.92 4.75
N PRO A 175 15.00 -9.71 3.89
CA PRO A 175 15.62 -9.22 2.66
C PRO A 175 14.60 -8.68 1.66
N GLU A 176 15.01 -7.64 0.93
CA GLU A 176 14.24 -7.05 -0.17
C GLU A 176 14.07 -8.05 -1.32
N GLN A 177 12.90 -8.01 -1.96
CA GLN A 177 12.64 -8.81 -3.15
C GLN A 177 13.25 -8.13 -4.40
N PRO A 178 13.75 -8.90 -5.39
CA PRO A 178 14.34 -8.32 -6.59
C PRO A 178 13.40 -7.33 -7.29
N GLY A 179 13.88 -6.11 -7.54
CA GLY A 179 13.12 -5.07 -8.23
C GLY A 179 12.10 -4.30 -7.36
N GLN A 180 11.99 -4.63 -6.06
CA GLN A 180 11.18 -3.90 -5.10
C GLN A 180 12.05 -3.36 -3.97
N VAL A 181 11.70 -2.17 -3.47
CA VAL A 181 12.34 -1.62 -2.28
C VAL A 181 11.31 -1.07 -1.30
N HIS A 182 11.32 -1.55 -0.06
CA HIS A 182 10.46 -1.06 0.99
C HIS A 182 10.70 0.44 1.28
N GLY A 183 9.64 1.19 1.57
CA GLY A 183 9.74 2.58 2.02
C GLY A 183 10.12 3.62 0.96
N VAL A 184 10.28 3.24 -0.32
CA VAL A 184 10.73 4.19 -1.38
C VAL A 184 9.77 4.26 -2.56
N SER A 185 9.62 3.17 -3.32
CA SER A 185 8.72 3.12 -4.47
C SER A 185 8.59 1.69 -4.96
N SER A 186 7.41 1.36 -5.50
CA SER A 186 7.21 0.12 -6.25
C SER A 186 7.76 0.18 -7.68
N TYR A 187 8.16 1.35 -8.16
CA TYR A 187 8.63 1.58 -9.53
C TYR A 187 10.12 1.89 -9.63
N LYS A 188 10.78 2.21 -8.50
CA LYS A 188 12.22 2.48 -8.46
C LYS A 188 12.94 1.24 -7.92
N GLY A 189 13.89 0.73 -8.68
CA GLY A 189 14.73 -0.39 -8.27
C GLY A 189 15.88 0.03 -7.37
N TRP A 190 16.76 -0.92 -7.06
CA TRP A 190 17.81 -0.76 -6.05
C TRP A 190 18.76 0.42 -6.30
N LYS A 191 18.99 0.79 -7.56
CA LYS A 191 19.85 1.91 -7.95
C LYS A 191 19.37 3.29 -7.44
N HIS A 192 18.14 3.41 -6.94
CA HIS A 192 17.54 4.71 -6.57
C HIS A 192 17.05 4.75 -5.13
N ALA A 193 17.17 3.64 -4.39
CA ALA A 193 16.63 3.53 -3.04
C ALA A 193 17.69 3.73 -1.94
N TRP A 194 18.97 3.63 -2.29
CA TRP A 194 20.08 3.92 -1.41
C TRP A 194 20.98 4.98 -2.08
N PRO A 195 21.33 6.08 -1.38
CA PRO A 195 22.32 7.03 -1.86
C PRO A 195 23.70 6.40 -2.06
#